data_AF-A0A1D8T6R3-F1
#
_entry.id   AF-A0A1D8T6R3-F1
#
_cell.length_a   1.000
_cell.length_b   1.000
_cell.length_c   1.000
_cell.angle_alpha   90.00
_cell.angle_beta   90.00
_cell.angle_gamma   90.00
#
_symmetry.space_group_name_H-M   'P 1'
#
loop_
_entity.id
_entity.type
_entity.pdbx_description
1 polymer ?
#
loop_
_entity_poly.entity_id
_entity_poly.type
_entity_poly.pdbx_seq_one_letter_code
_entity_poly.pdbx_strand_id
1 'polypeptide(L)'
;MIEVDQTGISPNHSSRHGARIRLFVLHTQEGGGDAYSLARYLQRRSSRVSYHYSCDNFTNVDVVDTDRASWSVLDANPYSVNFCFAGSFARMGRDEWLTKFGNAIQEAARIFVQDGRKYGFDNLYTIDWDQISRGMSGATDHYGITMGLRIGTHTDVGPHFPWDVFSAWIAHYRDNADPVNVPVPNAIAEKRAVSEWLGDKITEAIELSTPDGRGRYVEYEHGYIYWTPEYGAHPIPLELFDTYAKLGWETGPLGYPVGDHTVLAEGLVQSFERGTLYRKAGNPGFYVTGLIGERWRRTGFEDGPLGWPTSNEISVDSGAYQQFENGRIYWAPEETIAVLSVDGDDVPSSERVQKYIPSARERRLTPVDGMRGGISYFGGPDDRSTRGRKMGISGEPADDPTDPWYCAMRFNYCQVEPHPANKLWVKPVAGTSDLALKAYLPDRRLLVANPANGRAVVVRPADWGPGAWAVPTGPKYRVVDVSHQAMRSLGAVTDTYVEVEWVDPATPLGPREGN
;
A
#
# COMPACT_ATOMS: atom_id res chain seq x y z
N MET A 1 -16.90 -8.47 10.22
CA MET A 1 -16.09 -9.39 9.40
C MET A 1 -16.82 -9.65 8.09
N ILE A 2 -16.10 -9.75 6.98
CA ILE A 2 -16.66 -10.17 5.68
C ILE A 2 -16.61 -11.70 5.64
N GLU A 3 -17.75 -12.35 5.44
CA GLU A 3 -17.83 -13.79 5.21
C GLU A 3 -17.89 -14.08 3.71
N VAL A 4 -17.07 -15.03 3.26
CA VAL A 4 -17.00 -15.45 1.86
C VAL A 4 -17.14 -16.95 1.79
N ASP A 5 -18.27 -17.41 1.26
CA ASP A 5 -18.47 -18.83 1.00
C ASP A 5 -17.70 -19.23 -0.28
N GLN A 6 -16.63 -19.98 -0.10
CA GLN A 6 -15.89 -20.68 -1.15
C GLN A 6 -15.85 -22.18 -0.86
N THR A 7 -16.90 -22.71 -0.24
CA THR A 7 -16.96 -24.10 0.17
C THR A 7 -16.73 -25.02 -1.03
N GLY A 8 -15.77 -25.95 -0.89
CA GLY A 8 -15.44 -26.93 -1.92
C GLY A 8 -14.31 -26.51 -2.87
N ILE A 9 -13.67 -25.36 -2.66
CA ILE A 9 -12.52 -24.95 -3.47
C ILE A 9 -11.27 -25.80 -3.23
N SER A 10 -11.12 -26.44 -2.07
CA SER A 10 -9.95 -27.28 -1.77
C SER A 10 -10.20 -28.74 -2.16
N PRO A 11 -9.35 -29.34 -3.01
CA PRO A 11 -9.45 -30.76 -3.35
C PRO A 11 -8.90 -31.69 -2.25
N ASN A 12 -8.26 -31.14 -1.22
CA ASN A 12 -7.58 -31.88 -0.16
C ASN A 12 -8.55 -32.11 0.99
N HIS A 13 -9.44 -33.07 0.84
CA HIS A 13 -10.39 -33.45 1.88
C HIS A 13 -10.70 -34.94 1.81
N SER A 14 -11.22 -35.52 2.88
CA SER A 14 -11.65 -36.92 2.90
C SER A 14 -13.05 -37.09 3.48
N SER A 15 -13.58 -38.30 3.34
CA SER A 15 -14.77 -38.69 4.09
C SER A 15 -14.46 -38.67 5.59
N ARG A 16 -15.46 -38.32 6.40
CA ARG A 16 -15.38 -38.46 7.87
C ARG A 16 -15.58 -39.91 8.34
N HIS A 17 -15.93 -40.83 7.43
CA HIS A 17 -16.17 -42.25 7.76
C HIS A 17 -17.21 -42.46 8.87
N GLY A 18 -18.19 -41.56 8.99
CA GLY A 18 -19.22 -41.60 10.04
C GLY A 18 -18.73 -41.19 11.43
N ALA A 19 -17.51 -40.65 11.56
CA ALA A 19 -17.00 -40.16 12.83
C ALA A 19 -17.86 -39.00 13.36
N ARG A 20 -18.16 -39.03 14.67
CA ARG A 20 -18.77 -37.90 15.37
C ARG A 20 -17.74 -36.78 15.47
N ILE A 21 -18.07 -35.61 14.93
CA ILE A 21 -17.27 -34.39 15.11
C ILE A 21 -17.36 -33.98 16.58
N ARG A 22 -16.22 -33.76 17.21
CA ARG A 22 -16.15 -33.37 18.63
C ARG A 22 -15.11 -32.30 18.93
N LEU A 23 -14.16 -32.04 18.04
CA LEU A 23 -13.10 -31.06 18.27
C LEU A 23 -13.24 -29.86 17.33
N PHE A 24 -12.97 -28.68 17.85
CA PHE A 24 -12.71 -27.48 17.06
C PHE A 24 -11.26 -27.09 17.30
N VAL A 25 -10.42 -27.22 16.28
CA VAL A 25 -8.97 -27.07 16.41
C VAL A 25 -8.55 -25.76 15.75
N LEU A 26 -7.90 -24.91 16.53
CA LEU A 26 -7.29 -23.66 16.07
C LEU A 26 -5.89 -23.92 15.51
N HIS A 27 -5.56 -23.23 14.42
CA HIS A 27 -4.30 -23.38 13.69
C HIS A 27 -3.66 -22.03 13.40
N THR A 28 -2.33 -22.01 13.35
CA THR A 28 -1.57 -20.92 12.71
C THR A 28 -1.23 -21.31 11.28
N GLN A 29 -0.96 -20.32 10.41
CA GLN A 29 -0.57 -20.59 9.03
C GLN A 29 0.93 -20.96 8.92
N GLU A 30 1.77 -20.43 9.84
CA GLU A 30 3.24 -20.45 9.72
C GLU A 30 3.74 -19.83 8.41
N GLY A 31 3.06 -18.78 7.94
CA GLY A 31 3.40 -18.09 6.71
C GLY A 31 2.76 -16.71 6.63
N GLY A 32 3.33 -15.85 5.80
CA GLY A 32 2.73 -14.55 5.48
C GLY A 32 1.54 -14.70 4.53
N GLY A 33 0.52 -13.86 4.70
CA GLY A 33 -0.66 -13.82 3.83
C GLY A 33 -1.91 -13.32 4.54
N ASP A 34 -3.01 -13.28 3.78
CA ASP A 34 -4.37 -13.00 4.21
C ASP A 34 -5.30 -14.20 3.95
N ALA A 35 -6.56 -14.10 4.39
CA ALA A 35 -7.55 -15.16 4.29
C ALA A 35 -7.75 -15.65 2.85
N TYR A 36 -7.73 -14.76 1.87
CA TYR A 36 -7.89 -15.11 0.44
C TYR A 36 -6.65 -15.80 -0.11
N SER A 37 -5.46 -15.34 0.27
CA SER A 37 -4.19 -15.89 -0.19
C SER A 37 -4.01 -17.32 0.32
N LEU A 38 -4.35 -17.58 1.58
CA LEU A 38 -4.35 -18.91 2.16
C LEU A 38 -5.43 -19.76 1.48
N ALA A 39 -6.68 -19.30 1.37
CA ALA A 39 -7.73 -20.03 0.66
C ALA A 39 -7.31 -20.40 -0.78
N ARG A 40 -6.69 -19.49 -1.53
CA ARG A 40 -6.15 -19.74 -2.88
C ARG A 40 -5.03 -20.79 -2.87
N TYR A 41 -4.14 -20.76 -1.88
CA TYR A 41 -3.12 -21.79 -1.71
C TYR A 41 -3.75 -23.18 -1.48
N LEU A 42 -4.82 -23.25 -0.67
CA LEU A 42 -5.52 -24.49 -0.34
C LEU A 42 -6.29 -25.10 -1.52
N GLN A 43 -6.52 -24.35 -2.62
CA GLN A 43 -7.08 -24.88 -3.86
C GLN A 43 -6.14 -25.85 -4.58
N ARG A 44 -4.85 -25.79 -4.27
CA ARG A 44 -3.83 -26.61 -4.94
C ARG A 44 -3.81 -28.00 -4.33
N ARG A 45 -4.03 -29.03 -5.13
CA ARG A 45 -3.84 -30.43 -4.70
C ARG A 45 -2.43 -30.72 -4.17
N SER A 46 -1.44 -29.94 -4.62
CA SER A 46 -0.06 -30.05 -4.14
C SER A 46 0.17 -29.49 -2.74
N SER A 47 -0.74 -28.67 -2.19
CA SER A 47 -0.58 -28.15 -0.82
C SER A 47 -0.63 -29.27 0.23
N ARG A 48 -1.37 -30.36 -0.07
CA ARG A 48 -1.55 -31.52 0.81
C ARG A 48 -2.08 -31.17 2.21
N VAL A 49 -2.64 -29.98 2.36
CA VAL A 49 -3.22 -29.42 3.58
C VAL A 49 -4.52 -28.70 3.23
N SER A 50 -5.45 -28.65 4.18
CA SER A 50 -6.66 -27.83 4.10
C SER A 50 -7.26 -27.56 5.48
N TYR A 51 -8.01 -26.48 5.57
CA TYR A 51 -8.80 -26.09 6.73
C TYR A 51 -10.26 -25.92 6.30
N HIS A 52 -11.18 -25.90 7.26
CA HIS A 52 -12.57 -25.55 6.98
C HIS A 52 -12.69 -24.03 6.81
N TYR A 53 -11.96 -23.29 7.63
CA TYR A 53 -11.98 -21.83 7.65
C TYR A 53 -10.57 -21.26 7.51
N SER A 54 -10.43 -20.26 6.64
CA SER A 54 -9.25 -19.43 6.46
C SER A 54 -9.62 -18.00 6.84
N CYS A 55 -9.12 -17.49 7.95
CA CYS A 55 -9.59 -16.24 8.53
C CYS A 55 -8.45 -15.29 8.88
N ASP A 56 -8.57 -14.04 8.49
CA ASP A 56 -7.75 -12.91 8.97
C ASP A 56 -8.63 -11.94 9.77
N ASN A 57 -8.11 -10.76 10.14
CA ASN A 57 -8.85 -9.80 10.97
C ASN A 57 -10.06 -9.15 10.27
N PHE A 58 -10.18 -9.31 8.96
CA PHE A 58 -11.17 -8.63 8.13
C PHE A 58 -12.12 -9.61 7.43
N THR A 59 -11.62 -10.79 7.08
CA THR A 59 -12.29 -11.75 6.20
C THR A 59 -12.22 -13.16 6.77
N ASN A 60 -13.36 -13.86 6.76
CA ASN A 60 -13.44 -15.31 6.90
C ASN A 60 -13.81 -15.94 5.56
N VAL A 61 -13.02 -16.90 5.09
CA VAL A 61 -13.29 -17.67 3.88
C VAL A 61 -13.57 -19.12 4.26
N ASP A 62 -14.75 -19.62 3.88
CA ASP A 62 -15.12 -21.02 4.03
C ASP A 62 -14.50 -21.82 2.88
N VAL A 63 -13.69 -22.83 3.19
CA VAL A 63 -12.83 -23.51 2.22
C VAL A 63 -13.24 -24.97 2.00
N VAL A 64 -13.36 -25.74 3.08
CA VAL A 64 -13.80 -27.14 3.06
C VAL A 64 -15.13 -27.22 3.78
N ASP A 65 -16.10 -27.87 3.14
CA ASP A 65 -17.40 -28.16 3.74
C ASP A 65 -17.20 -28.92 5.06
N THR A 66 -17.82 -28.46 6.15
CA THR A 66 -17.72 -29.10 7.45
C THR A 66 -18.29 -30.53 7.48
N ASP A 67 -19.07 -30.95 6.49
CA ASP A 67 -19.49 -32.35 6.32
C ASP A 67 -18.37 -33.27 5.79
N ARG A 68 -17.27 -32.68 5.30
CA ARG A 68 -16.04 -33.38 4.89
C ARG A 68 -14.94 -33.15 5.92
N ALA A 69 -13.95 -34.03 5.96
CA ALA A 69 -12.76 -33.85 6.78
C ALA A 69 -11.72 -33.02 6.02
N SER A 70 -11.35 -31.85 6.53
CA SER A 70 -10.15 -31.13 6.07
C SER A 70 -8.87 -31.89 6.47
N TRP A 71 -7.75 -31.62 5.81
CA TRP A 71 -6.46 -32.28 6.05
C TRP A 71 -5.53 -31.36 6.82
N SER A 72 -5.61 -31.36 8.15
CA SER A 72 -4.81 -30.47 9.01
C SER A 72 -4.35 -31.10 10.31
N VAL A 73 -4.99 -32.18 10.79
CA VAL A 73 -4.79 -32.75 12.14
C VAL A 73 -4.54 -34.26 12.12
N LEU A 74 -3.89 -34.79 11.08
CA LEU A 74 -3.54 -36.21 10.98
C LEU A 74 -4.77 -37.11 11.20
N ASP A 75 -4.68 -38.08 12.11
CA ASP A 75 -5.77 -39.03 12.43
C ASP A 75 -6.98 -38.37 13.12
N ALA A 76 -6.88 -37.09 13.52
CA ALA A 76 -8.01 -36.34 14.05
C ALA A 76 -8.86 -35.64 13.01
N ASN A 77 -8.44 -35.62 11.74
CA ASN A 77 -9.20 -35.02 10.63
C ASN A 77 -10.70 -35.42 10.60
N PRO A 78 -11.09 -36.71 10.77
CA PRO A 78 -12.50 -37.10 10.66
C PRO A 78 -13.41 -36.52 11.73
N TYR A 79 -12.89 -36.18 12.92
CA TYR A 79 -13.67 -35.73 14.06
C TYR A 79 -13.33 -34.31 14.53
N SER A 80 -12.64 -33.53 13.69
CA SER A 80 -12.39 -32.10 13.92
C SER A 80 -13.02 -31.18 12.88
N VAL A 81 -13.35 -29.98 13.32
CA VAL A 81 -13.47 -28.76 12.53
C VAL A 81 -12.17 -27.98 12.75
N ASN A 82 -11.67 -27.32 11.70
CA ASN A 82 -10.31 -26.77 11.67
C ASN A 82 -10.35 -25.34 11.17
N PHE A 83 -9.93 -24.42 12.02
CA PHE A 83 -9.95 -22.98 11.78
C PHE A 83 -8.51 -22.46 11.78
N CYS A 84 -8.07 -21.85 10.68
CA CYS A 84 -6.72 -21.32 10.55
C CYS A 84 -6.73 -19.80 10.52
N PHE A 85 -5.91 -19.20 11.39
CA PHE A 85 -5.60 -17.78 11.36
C PHE A 85 -4.60 -17.50 10.23
N ALA A 86 -5.07 -16.98 9.10
CA ALA A 86 -4.23 -16.68 7.94
C ALA A 86 -3.24 -15.54 8.26
N GLY A 87 -1.97 -15.70 7.90
CA GLY A 87 -0.91 -14.74 8.20
C GLY A 87 -0.33 -14.83 9.62
N SER A 88 -0.68 -15.87 10.39
CA SER A 88 -0.27 -16.03 11.79
C SER A 88 0.93 -16.96 11.96
N PHE A 89 1.62 -16.81 13.11
CA PHE A 89 2.70 -17.69 13.55
C PHE A 89 2.52 -18.05 15.03
N ALA A 90 2.82 -19.29 15.43
CA ALA A 90 2.74 -19.76 16.82
C ALA A 90 3.72 -19.05 17.75
N ARG A 91 4.73 -18.35 17.20
CA ARG A 91 5.67 -17.52 17.95
C ARG A 91 5.14 -16.14 18.34
N MET A 92 3.98 -15.73 17.83
CA MET A 92 3.44 -14.39 18.05
C MET A 92 3.21 -14.11 19.54
N GLY A 93 3.54 -12.89 19.96
CA GLY A 93 3.24 -12.41 21.31
C GLY A 93 1.74 -12.15 21.50
N ARG A 94 1.30 -12.05 22.76
CA ARG A 94 -0.12 -11.80 23.08
C ARG A 94 -0.64 -10.50 22.44
N ASP A 95 0.13 -9.42 22.53
CA ASP A 95 -0.28 -8.13 21.98
C ASP A 95 -0.41 -8.19 20.45
N GLU A 96 0.51 -8.90 19.79
CA GLU A 96 0.45 -9.12 18.35
C GLU A 96 -0.80 -9.93 17.95
N TRP A 97 -1.16 -10.98 18.72
CA TRP A 97 -2.40 -11.72 18.53
C TRP A 97 -3.63 -10.82 18.66
N LEU A 98 -3.69 -9.99 19.70
CA LEU A 98 -4.82 -9.12 19.93
C LEU A 98 -4.95 -8.06 18.84
N THR A 99 -3.86 -7.35 18.52
CA THR A 99 -3.86 -6.32 17.47
C THR A 99 -4.22 -6.90 16.10
N LYS A 100 -3.54 -7.97 15.67
CA LYS A 100 -3.67 -8.47 14.29
C LYS A 100 -4.83 -9.42 14.09
N PHE A 101 -5.34 -10.07 15.14
CA PHE A 101 -6.33 -11.14 15.02
C PHE A 101 -7.50 -10.99 16.00
N GLY A 102 -7.69 -9.86 16.67
CA GLY A 102 -8.77 -9.65 17.64
C GLY A 102 -10.17 -9.99 17.08
N ASN A 103 -10.49 -9.53 15.86
CA ASN A 103 -11.75 -9.85 15.21
C ASN A 103 -11.79 -11.31 14.74
N ALA A 104 -10.66 -11.86 14.30
CA ALA A 104 -10.57 -13.26 13.89
C ALA A 104 -10.76 -14.22 15.09
N ILE A 105 -10.27 -13.86 16.28
CA ILE A 105 -10.45 -14.60 17.52
C ILE A 105 -11.92 -14.57 17.95
N GLN A 106 -12.56 -13.41 17.85
CA GLN A 106 -14.01 -13.28 18.06
C GLN A 106 -14.79 -14.16 17.06
N GLU A 107 -14.42 -14.13 15.79
CA GLU A 107 -15.07 -14.92 14.74
C GLU A 107 -14.88 -16.42 14.96
N ALA A 108 -13.67 -16.86 15.29
CA ALA A 108 -13.38 -18.25 15.64
C ALA A 108 -14.29 -18.73 16.78
N ALA A 109 -14.54 -17.88 17.78
CA ALA A 109 -15.43 -18.22 18.90
C ALA A 109 -16.89 -18.30 18.46
N ARG A 110 -17.34 -17.39 17.59
CA ARG A 110 -18.68 -17.41 16.98
C ARG A 110 -18.91 -18.70 16.20
N ILE A 111 -17.98 -19.05 15.32
CA ILE A 111 -18.02 -20.26 14.48
C ILE A 111 -17.93 -21.52 15.34
N PHE A 112 -17.08 -21.54 16.38
CA PHE A 112 -17.04 -22.66 17.32
C PHE A 112 -18.39 -22.92 17.97
N VAL A 113 -19.08 -21.87 18.45
CA VAL A 113 -20.41 -22.02 19.06
C VAL A 113 -21.45 -22.47 18.02
N GLN A 114 -21.40 -21.92 16.80
CA GLN A 114 -22.26 -22.31 15.69
C GLN A 114 -22.09 -23.79 15.33
N ASP A 115 -20.87 -24.22 15.04
CA ASP A 115 -20.56 -25.59 14.61
C ASP A 115 -20.70 -26.59 15.77
N GLY A 116 -20.35 -26.18 16.99
CA GLY A 116 -20.57 -27.00 18.18
C GLY A 116 -22.06 -27.28 18.40
N ARG A 117 -22.95 -26.32 18.14
CA ARG A 117 -24.41 -26.54 18.14
C ARG A 117 -24.85 -27.43 16.97
N LYS A 118 -24.33 -27.18 15.76
CA LYS A 118 -24.62 -27.99 14.56
C LYS A 118 -24.30 -29.47 14.77
N TYR A 119 -23.17 -29.77 15.40
CA TYR A 119 -22.64 -31.13 15.54
C TYR A 119 -22.85 -31.76 16.93
N GLY A 120 -23.57 -31.08 17.83
CA GLY A 120 -23.93 -31.62 19.14
C GLY A 120 -22.72 -31.84 20.05
N PHE A 121 -21.89 -30.82 20.23
CA PHE A 121 -20.81 -30.84 21.21
C PHE A 121 -21.41 -30.86 22.63
N ASP A 122 -20.90 -31.75 23.47
CA ASP A 122 -21.31 -31.87 24.88
C ASP A 122 -20.90 -30.62 25.68
N ASN A 123 -19.86 -29.90 25.22
CA ASN A 123 -19.33 -28.70 25.84
C ASN A 123 -19.01 -27.64 24.78
N LEU A 124 -19.48 -26.41 25.02
CA LEU A 124 -19.12 -25.21 24.25
C LEU A 124 -18.13 -24.38 25.08
N TYR A 125 -16.96 -24.96 25.33
CA TYR A 125 -15.84 -24.39 26.07
C TYR A 125 -14.51 -24.83 25.44
N THR A 126 -13.42 -24.18 25.82
CA THR A 126 -12.06 -24.69 25.57
C THR A 126 -11.80 -25.93 26.44
N ILE A 127 -11.05 -26.89 25.91
CA ILE A 127 -10.67 -28.11 26.63
C ILE A 127 -9.17 -28.33 26.60
N ASP A 128 -8.64 -28.86 27.70
CA ASP A 128 -7.23 -29.25 27.82
C ASP A 128 -6.95 -30.65 27.26
N TRP A 129 -5.68 -31.04 27.28
CA TRP A 129 -5.23 -32.32 26.75
C TRP A 129 -5.74 -33.53 27.53
N ASP A 130 -6.00 -33.42 28.85
CA ASP A 130 -6.57 -34.52 29.64
C ASP A 130 -8.01 -34.78 29.19
N GLN A 131 -8.79 -33.71 29.08
CA GLN A 131 -10.17 -33.77 28.60
C GLN A 131 -10.26 -34.35 27.19
N ILE A 132 -9.35 -33.96 26.29
CA ILE A 132 -9.26 -34.51 24.93
C ILE A 132 -9.00 -36.02 24.96
N SER A 133 -8.06 -36.48 25.80
CA SER A 133 -7.70 -37.90 25.95
C SER A 133 -8.87 -38.75 26.46
N ARG A 134 -9.78 -38.14 27.22
CA ARG A 134 -11.02 -38.74 27.74
C ARG A 134 -12.18 -38.70 26.76
N GLY A 135 -11.96 -38.21 25.54
CA GLY A 135 -12.99 -38.19 24.48
C GLY A 135 -13.97 -37.03 24.58
N MET A 136 -13.72 -36.01 25.40
CA MET A 136 -14.59 -34.85 25.51
C MET A 136 -14.60 -34.04 24.20
N SER A 137 -15.69 -33.30 23.98
CA SER A 137 -15.82 -32.33 22.89
C SER A 137 -15.49 -30.91 23.35
N GLY A 138 -14.93 -30.07 22.48
CA GLY A 138 -14.62 -28.67 22.79
C GLY A 138 -13.63 -28.04 21.82
N ALA A 139 -13.27 -26.78 22.11
CA ALA A 139 -12.25 -26.05 21.36
C ALA A 139 -10.85 -26.30 21.93
N THR A 140 -9.86 -26.43 21.05
CA THR A 140 -8.46 -26.68 21.40
C THR A 140 -7.52 -26.25 20.27
N ASP A 141 -6.26 -26.57 20.38
CA ASP A 141 -5.22 -26.31 19.40
C ASP A 141 -4.32 -27.54 19.19
N HIS A 142 -3.25 -27.41 18.43
CA HIS A 142 -2.33 -28.50 18.15
C HIS A 142 -1.50 -28.95 19.36
N TYR A 143 -1.28 -28.09 20.36
CA TYR A 143 -0.70 -28.52 21.63
C TYR A 143 -1.64 -29.49 22.37
N GLY A 144 -2.93 -29.17 22.43
CA GLY A 144 -3.96 -30.06 23.00
C GLY A 144 -4.05 -31.40 22.28
N ILE A 145 -3.97 -31.40 20.94
CA ILE A 145 -3.92 -32.62 20.11
C ILE A 145 -2.67 -33.44 20.40
N THR A 146 -1.50 -32.81 20.38
CA THR A 146 -0.21 -33.48 20.58
C THR A 146 -0.14 -34.14 21.95
N MET A 147 -0.56 -33.43 23.00
CA MET A 147 -0.51 -33.96 24.36
C MET A 147 -1.64 -34.96 24.65
N GLY A 148 -2.85 -34.67 24.18
CA GLY A 148 -4.05 -35.45 24.52
C GLY A 148 -4.24 -36.70 23.68
N LEU A 149 -3.88 -36.64 22.39
CA LEU A 149 -4.01 -37.75 21.44
C LEU A 149 -2.68 -38.39 21.06
N ARG A 150 -1.54 -37.78 21.44
CA ARG A 150 -0.18 -38.25 21.11
C ARG A 150 0.08 -38.32 19.60
N ILE A 151 -0.48 -37.35 18.86
CA ILE A 151 -0.32 -37.22 17.40
C ILE A 151 0.18 -35.81 17.05
N GLY A 152 1.13 -35.71 16.11
CA GLY A 152 1.74 -34.44 15.72
C GLY A 152 2.85 -33.98 16.66
N THR A 153 3.52 -32.88 16.29
CA THR A 153 4.66 -32.33 17.04
C THR A 153 4.70 -30.80 17.08
N HIS A 154 3.73 -30.13 16.47
CA HIS A 154 3.66 -28.67 16.44
C HIS A 154 2.67 -28.13 17.48
N THR A 155 2.78 -26.84 17.76
CA THR A 155 2.22 -26.22 18.97
C THR A 155 1.30 -25.05 18.68
N ASP A 156 0.78 -24.92 17.45
CA ASP A 156 -0.26 -23.93 17.13
C ASP A 156 -1.33 -24.01 18.22
N VAL A 157 -1.86 -22.91 18.74
CA VAL A 157 -1.67 -21.50 18.34
C VAL A 157 -0.52 -20.80 19.07
N GLY A 158 0.25 -21.55 19.85
CA GLY A 158 1.40 -21.06 20.61
C GLY A 158 1.05 -20.61 22.04
N PRO A 159 2.07 -20.47 22.90
CA PRO A 159 1.88 -20.26 24.33
C PRO A 159 1.31 -18.89 24.72
N HIS A 160 1.31 -17.92 23.79
CA HIS A 160 0.86 -16.55 24.04
C HIS A 160 -0.49 -16.23 23.40
N PHE A 161 -1.15 -17.21 22.78
CA PHE A 161 -2.50 -17.02 22.25
C PHE A 161 -3.47 -16.61 23.38
N PRO A 162 -4.34 -15.62 23.16
CA PRO A 162 -5.21 -15.08 24.20
C PRO A 162 -6.45 -15.97 24.45
N TRP A 163 -6.23 -17.15 25.05
CA TRP A 163 -7.26 -18.13 25.38
C TRP A 163 -8.37 -17.58 26.29
N ASP A 164 -8.06 -16.63 27.15
CA ASP A 164 -9.00 -15.91 28.01
C ASP A 164 -9.98 -15.07 27.19
N VAL A 165 -9.50 -14.38 26.14
CA VAL A 165 -10.31 -13.56 25.23
C VAL A 165 -11.18 -14.44 24.36
N PHE A 166 -10.60 -15.50 23.79
CA PHE A 166 -11.35 -16.50 23.04
C PHE A 166 -12.47 -17.13 23.89
N SER A 167 -12.17 -17.52 25.13
CA SER A 167 -13.15 -18.09 26.06
C SER A 167 -14.25 -17.09 26.46
N ALA A 168 -13.91 -15.81 26.60
CA ALA A 168 -14.89 -14.76 26.87
C ALA A 168 -15.87 -14.60 25.69
N TRP A 169 -15.38 -14.61 24.45
CA TRP A 169 -16.24 -14.58 23.26
C TRP A 169 -17.10 -15.84 23.13
N ILE A 170 -16.58 -17.02 23.49
CA ILE A 170 -17.39 -18.24 23.54
C ILE A 170 -18.56 -18.07 24.52
N ALA A 171 -18.28 -17.57 25.73
CA ALA A 171 -19.32 -17.32 26.73
C ALA A 171 -20.37 -16.30 26.24
N HIS A 172 -19.92 -15.26 25.52
CA HIS A 172 -20.80 -14.30 24.88
C HIS A 172 -21.75 -14.97 23.88
N TYR A 173 -21.24 -15.71 22.89
CA TYR A 173 -22.10 -16.34 21.88
C TYR A 173 -22.93 -17.52 22.39
N ARG A 174 -22.47 -18.18 23.46
CA ARG A 174 -23.18 -19.28 24.10
C ARG A 174 -24.35 -18.80 24.96
N ASP A 175 -24.11 -17.81 25.82
CA ASP A 175 -25.00 -17.42 26.94
C ASP A 175 -25.46 -15.96 26.91
N ASN A 176 -25.09 -15.18 25.89
CA ASN A 176 -25.23 -13.71 25.87
C ASN A 176 -24.53 -13.02 27.06
N ALA A 177 -23.44 -13.60 27.56
CA ALA A 177 -22.61 -12.94 28.58
C ALA A 177 -21.95 -11.68 28.00
N ASP A 178 -21.78 -10.63 28.80
CA ASP A 178 -21.02 -9.46 28.36
C ASP A 178 -19.56 -9.89 28.09
N PRO A 179 -19.03 -9.63 26.88
CA PRO A 179 -17.65 -10.00 26.58
C PRO A 179 -16.73 -9.19 27.51
N VAL A 180 -15.73 -9.86 28.10
CA VAL A 180 -14.66 -9.18 28.83
C VAL A 180 -14.06 -8.15 27.86
N ASN A 181 -14.17 -6.87 28.19
CA ASN A 181 -13.59 -5.78 27.41
C ASN A 181 -12.06 -5.83 27.57
N VAL A 182 -11.40 -6.72 26.84
CA VAL A 182 -9.95 -6.70 26.68
C VAL A 182 -9.68 -5.71 25.56
N PRO A 183 -9.05 -4.55 25.85
CA PRO A 183 -8.73 -3.58 24.82
C PRO A 183 -7.82 -4.23 23.79
N VAL A 184 -8.34 -4.50 22.60
CA VAL A 184 -7.51 -4.76 21.43
C VAL A 184 -6.96 -3.41 20.99
N PRO A 185 -5.63 -3.18 21.00
CA PRO A 185 -5.09 -1.94 20.46
C PRO A 185 -5.39 -1.92 18.96
N ASN A 186 -6.38 -1.11 18.56
CA ASN A 186 -6.56 -0.76 17.16
C ASN A 186 -5.42 0.19 16.73
N ALA A 187 -5.25 0.42 15.44
CA ALA A 187 -4.20 1.28 14.91
C ALA A 187 -4.21 2.69 15.55
N ILE A 188 -5.39 3.18 15.96
CA ILE A 188 -5.53 4.43 16.70
C ILE A 188 -4.89 4.34 18.10
N ALA A 189 -5.14 3.27 18.84
CA ALA A 189 -4.54 3.04 20.16
C ALA A 189 -3.02 2.86 20.07
N GLU A 190 -2.52 2.15 19.06
CA GLU A 190 -1.07 2.03 18.80
C GLU A 190 -0.46 3.39 18.50
N LYS A 191 -1.12 4.19 17.64
CA LYS A 191 -0.64 5.53 17.31
C LYS A 191 -0.68 6.46 18.52
N ARG A 192 -1.70 6.34 19.37
CA ARG A 192 -1.81 7.09 20.62
C ARG A 192 -0.69 6.75 21.59
N ALA A 193 -0.27 5.49 21.67
CA ALA A 193 0.80 5.06 22.58
C ALA A 193 2.14 5.77 22.29
N VAL A 194 2.37 6.20 21.06
CA VAL A 194 3.58 6.94 20.64
C VAL A 194 3.34 8.44 20.43
N SER A 195 2.14 8.93 20.72
CA SER A 195 1.73 10.33 20.54
C SER A 195 1.33 10.94 21.88
N GLU A 196 2.26 10.99 22.83
CA GLU A 196 2.02 11.43 24.22
C GLU A 196 1.43 12.85 24.31
N TRP A 197 1.80 13.72 23.36
CA TRP A 197 1.35 15.12 23.30
C TRP A 197 -0.16 15.30 23.10
N LEU A 198 -0.89 14.25 22.70
CA LEU A 198 -2.35 14.32 22.49
C LEU A 198 -3.15 14.52 23.77
N GLY A 199 -2.59 14.23 24.94
CA GLY A 199 -3.32 14.27 26.21
C GLY A 199 -4.34 13.13 26.35
N ASP A 200 -5.28 13.30 27.27
CA ASP A 200 -6.28 12.28 27.60
C ASP A 200 -7.30 12.09 26.48
N LYS A 201 -7.89 10.89 26.42
CA LYS A 201 -8.94 10.55 25.46
C LYS A 201 -10.26 11.19 25.89
N ILE A 202 -10.93 11.87 24.97
CA ILE A 202 -12.23 12.54 25.23
C ILE A 202 -13.40 11.63 24.85
N THR A 203 -13.29 10.89 23.73
CA THR A 203 -14.39 10.06 23.24
C THR A 203 -14.69 8.88 24.18
N GLU A 204 -15.96 8.65 24.53
CA GLU A 204 -16.36 7.46 25.33
C GLU A 204 -16.24 6.15 24.53
N ALA A 205 -16.64 6.16 23.26
CA ALA A 205 -16.51 5.02 22.36
C ALA A 205 -15.03 4.67 22.10
N ILE A 206 -14.72 3.39 21.85
CA ILE A 206 -13.35 2.95 21.49
C ILE A 206 -12.81 3.75 20.30
N GLU A 207 -13.63 3.88 19.26
CA GLU A 207 -13.45 4.74 18.08
C GLU A 207 -14.82 5.10 17.49
N LEU A 208 -14.89 6.18 16.73
CA LEU A 208 -16.08 6.62 15.99
C LEU A 208 -15.90 6.38 14.49
N SER A 209 -16.99 6.15 13.77
CA SER A 209 -16.97 6.09 12.30
C SER A 209 -17.05 7.48 11.69
N THR A 210 -16.29 7.72 10.63
CA THR A 210 -16.43 8.95 9.85
C THR A 210 -17.77 8.95 9.09
N PRO A 211 -18.39 10.12 8.84
CA PRO A 211 -19.62 10.26 8.07
C PRO A 211 -19.65 9.58 6.70
N ASP A 212 -18.52 9.54 5.99
CA ASP A 212 -18.40 8.88 4.68
C ASP A 212 -18.29 7.33 4.77
N GLY A 213 -18.18 6.79 5.99
CA GLY A 213 -18.06 5.36 6.28
C GLY A 213 -16.69 4.75 5.98
N ARG A 214 -15.72 5.53 5.47
CA ARG A 214 -14.42 5.02 5.01
C ARG A 214 -13.38 4.89 6.13
N GLY A 215 -13.48 5.73 7.16
CA GLY A 215 -12.49 5.84 8.22
C GLY A 215 -13.04 5.69 9.63
N ARG A 216 -12.12 5.81 10.58
CA ARG A 216 -12.37 5.86 12.02
C ARG A 216 -11.63 7.02 12.64
N TYR A 217 -12.11 7.54 13.77
CA TYR A 217 -11.39 8.57 14.51
C TYR A 217 -11.63 8.50 16.02
N VAL A 218 -10.71 9.09 16.78
CA VAL A 218 -10.82 9.33 18.22
C VAL A 218 -10.36 10.76 18.52
N GLU A 219 -11.07 11.39 19.46
CA GLU A 219 -10.75 12.71 19.99
C GLU A 219 -9.92 12.60 21.29
N TYR A 220 -8.92 13.46 21.38
CA TYR A 220 -8.05 13.65 22.53
C TYR A 220 -7.96 15.14 22.89
N GLU A 221 -7.50 15.46 24.10
CA GLU A 221 -7.41 16.84 24.62
C GLU A 221 -6.67 17.83 23.71
N HIS A 222 -5.68 17.35 22.96
CA HIS A 222 -4.82 18.20 22.13
C HIS A 222 -4.83 17.81 20.65
N GLY A 223 -5.71 16.89 20.24
CA GLY A 223 -5.88 16.58 18.82
C GLY A 223 -6.79 15.39 18.55
N TYR A 224 -6.81 14.96 17.30
CA TYR A 224 -7.59 13.83 16.84
C TYR A 224 -6.67 12.81 16.18
N ILE A 225 -6.95 11.52 16.33
CA ILE A 225 -6.33 10.50 15.48
C ILE A 225 -7.38 10.03 14.49
N TYR A 226 -7.07 10.13 13.20
CA TYR A 226 -7.86 9.56 12.11
C TYR A 226 -7.18 8.31 11.58
N TRP A 227 -7.97 7.32 11.19
CA TRP A 227 -7.51 6.08 10.59
C TRP A 227 -8.31 5.75 9.32
N THR A 228 -7.61 5.25 8.31
CA THR A 228 -8.19 4.59 7.14
C THR A 228 -7.43 3.31 6.82
N PRO A 229 -8.03 2.34 6.13
CA PRO A 229 -7.32 1.15 5.67
C PRO A 229 -6.18 1.48 4.70
N GLU A 230 -6.27 2.55 3.92
CA GLU A 230 -5.24 2.92 2.94
C GLU A 230 -4.02 3.62 3.55
N TYR A 231 -4.23 4.46 4.57
CA TYR A 231 -3.19 5.35 5.09
C TYR A 231 -2.75 5.04 6.52
N GLY A 232 -3.51 4.24 7.26
CA GLY A 232 -3.22 3.98 8.67
C GLY A 232 -3.65 5.15 9.57
N ALA A 233 -3.15 5.14 10.81
CA ALA A 233 -3.56 6.08 11.86
C ALA A 233 -2.61 7.28 11.97
N HIS A 234 -3.15 8.49 11.87
CA HIS A 234 -2.40 9.74 11.92
C HIS A 234 -3.02 10.75 12.88
N PRO A 235 -2.24 11.30 13.83
CA PRO A 235 -2.69 12.35 14.71
C PRO A 235 -2.66 13.70 14.00
N ILE A 236 -3.69 14.49 14.20
CA ILE A 236 -3.85 15.86 13.74
C ILE A 236 -3.91 16.74 15.00
N PRO A 237 -2.94 17.65 15.22
CA PRO A 237 -2.99 18.61 16.33
C PRO A 237 -4.23 19.48 16.24
N LEU A 238 -4.80 19.91 17.38
CA LEU A 238 -5.96 20.82 17.40
C LEU A 238 -5.74 22.04 16.51
N GLU A 239 -4.50 22.52 16.44
CA GLU A 239 -4.18 23.68 15.63
C GLU A 239 -4.43 23.46 14.13
N LEU A 240 -4.11 22.28 13.62
CA LEU A 240 -4.42 21.92 12.23
C LEU A 240 -5.88 21.48 12.11
N PHE A 241 -6.40 20.79 13.12
CA PHE A 241 -7.75 20.23 13.12
C PHE A 241 -8.82 21.31 13.02
N ASP A 242 -8.67 22.45 13.70
CA ASP A 242 -9.61 23.57 13.62
C ASP A 242 -9.83 24.07 12.18
N THR A 243 -8.76 24.04 11.37
CA THR A 243 -8.84 24.43 9.97
C THR A 243 -9.43 23.30 9.14
N TYR A 244 -8.97 22.07 9.35
CA TYR A 244 -9.50 20.87 8.70
C TYR A 244 -11.02 20.74 8.89
N ALA A 245 -11.53 21.01 10.09
CA ALA A 245 -12.95 21.03 10.41
C ALA A 245 -13.73 22.08 9.60
N LYS A 246 -13.20 23.30 9.49
CA LYS A 246 -13.81 24.37 8.66
C LYS A 246 -13.84 24.03 7.17
N LEU A 247 -12.94 23.15 6.73
CA LEU A 247 -12.85 22.68 5.35
C LEU A 247 -13.77 21.47 5.07
N GLY A 248 -14.53 20.99 6.05
CA GLY A 248 -15.43 19.85 5.90
C GLY A 248 -14.79 18.49 6.19
N TRP A 249 -13.73 18.46 6.99
CA TRP A 249 -13.02 17.25 7.40
C TRP A 249 -12.65 16.35 6.21
N GLU A 250 -12.83 15.04 6.33
CA GLU A 250 -12.44 14.04 5.32
C GLU A 250 -13.25 14.15 4.03
N THR A 251 -14.48 14.68 4.12
CA THR A 251 -15.33 14.95 2.96
C THR A 251 -14.95 16.25 2.22
N GLY A 252 -14.11 17.06 2.85
CA GLY A 252 -13.59 18.34 2.34
C GLY A 252 -12.60 18.20 1.19
N PRO A 253 -11.89 19.27 0.80
CA PRO A 253 -10.93 19.24 -0.31
C PRO A 253 -9.67 18.42 -0.02
N LEU A 254 -9.31 18.23 1.26
CA LEU A 254 -8.07 17.57 1.66
C LEU A 254 -8.18 16.03 1.70
N GLY A 255 -9.34 15.45 2.03
CA GLY A 255 -9.45 14.01 2.29
C GLY A 255 -8.84 13.63 3.63
N TYR A 256 -8.39 12.38 3.76
CA TYR A 256 -7.81 11.85 4.99
C TYR A 256 -6.34 12.25 5.19
N PRO A 257 -5.83 12.33 6.43
CA PRO A 257 -4.39 12.48 6.66
C PRO A 257 -3.64 11.24 6.15
N VAL A 258 -2.50 11.47 5.50
CA VAL A 258 -1.63 10.41 4.95
C VAL A 258 -0.25 10.37 5.61
N GLY A 259 -0.06 11.24 6.60
CA GLY A 259 1.17 11.38 7.35
C GLY A 259 0.93 12.17 8.63
N ASP A 260 1.83 12.01 9.59
CA ASP A 260 1.82 12.83 10.80
C ASP A 260 2.19 14.27 10.45
N HIS A 261 1.77 15.19 11.31
CA HIS A 261 2.20 16.58 11.18
C HIS A 261 3.71 16.72 11.38
N THR A 262 4.30 17.72 10.74
CA THR A 262 5.67 18.18 10.96
C THR A 262 5.63 19.56 11.60
N VAL A 263 6.45 19.74 12.63
CA VAL A 263 6.68 21.05 13.25
C VAL A 263 7.78 21.77 12.48
N LEU A 264 7.45 22.92 11.92
CA LEU A 264 8.36 23.83 11.23
C LEU A 264 8.75 24.97 12.16
N ALA A 265 9.78 25.74 11.80
CA ALA A 265 10.27 26.84 12.63
C ALA A 265 9.19 27.87 12.98
N GLU A 266 8.26 28.14 12.04
CA GLU A 266 7.22 29.16 12.17
C GLU A 266 5.80 28.59 12.19
N GLY A 267 5.62 27.27 12.27
CA GLY A 267 4.27 26.69 12.20
C GLY A 267 4.21 25.17 12.10
N LEU A 268 3.08 24.67 11.63
CA LEU A 268 2.77 23.26 11.49
C LEU A 268 2.37 22.97 10.05
N VAL A 269 2.74 21.79 9.56
CA VAL A 269 2.32 21.28 8.26
C VAL A 269 1.88 19.83 8.38
N GLN A 270 0.85 19.42 7.64
CA GLN A 270 0.46 18.02 7.56
C GLN A 270 -0.06 17.65 6.17
N SER A 271 0.31 16.46 5.72
CA SER A 271 -0.10 15.94 4.42
C SER A 271 -1.41 15.16 4.52
N PHE A 272 -2.28 15.39 3.54
CA PHE A 272 -3.56 14.73 3.35
C PHE A 272 -3.63 14.15 1.93
N GLU A 273 -4.62 13.30 1.70
CA GLU A 273 -4.82 12.54 0.45
C GLU A 273 -4.77 13.40 -0.82
N ARG A 274 -5.29 14.63 -0.75
CA ARG A 274 -5.42 15.53 -1.89
C ARG A 274 -4.59 16.81 -1.80
N GLY A 275 -3.82 17.00 -0.74
CA GLY A 275 -2.98 18.19 -0.58
C GLY A 275 -2.33 18.29 0.80
N THR A 276 -1.75 19.44 1.09
CA THR A 276 -1.03 19.68 2.35
C THR A 276 -1.62 20.88 3.06
N LEU A 277 -1.92 20.74 4.35
CA LEU A 277 -2.40 21.83 5.20
C LEU A 277 -1.23 22.48 5.92
N TYR A 278 -1.08 23.79 5.75
CA TYR A 278 -0.09 24.61 6.42
C TYR A 278 -0.77 25.55 7.41
N ARG A 279 -0.19 25.71 8.59
CA ARG A 279 -0.61 26.72 9.56
C ARG A 279 0.62 27.40 10.16
N LYS A 280 0.82 28.66 9.80
CA LYS A 280 1.80 29.53 10.46
C LYS A 280 1.30 29.92 11.85
N ALA A 281 2.19 29.97 12.84
CA ALA A 281 1.84 30.35 14.20
C ALA A 281 1.13 31.72 14.23
N GLY A 282 0.04 31.81 14.99
CA GLY A 282 -0.79 33.03 15.08
C GLY A 282 -1.67 33.34 13.86
N ASN A 283 -1.59 32.56 12.78
CA ASN A 283 -2.36 32.76 11.54
C ASN A 283 -3.38 31.63 11.30
N PRO A 284 -4.41 31.86 10.46
CA PRO A 284 -5.26 30.79 9.96
C PRO A 284 -4.46 29.74 9.17
N GLY A 285 -4.96 28.50 9.14
CA GLY A 285 -4.39 27.47 8.27
C GLY A 285 -4.92 27.56 6.84
N PHE A 286 -4.09 27.18 5.87
CA PHE A 286 -4.44 27.15 4.45
C PHE A 286 -3.89 25.89 3.80
N TYR A 287 -4.69 25.27 2.93
CA TYR A 287 -4.26 24.11 2.18
C TYR A 287 -3.62 24.50 0.85
N VAL A 288 -2.65 23.71 0.40
CA VAL A 288 -2.03 23.84 -0.91
C VAL A 288 -2.19 22.51 -1.64
N THR A 289 -2.76 22.56 -2.86
CA THR A 289 -3.08 21.36 -3.65
C THR A 289 -2.70 21.52 -5.12
N GLY A 290 -2.77 20.43 -5.89
CA GLY A 290 -2.73 20.47 -7.35
C GLY A 290 -1.47 21.12 -7.95
N LEU A 291 -1.64 21.74 -9.11
CA LEU A 291 -0.55 22.34 -9.89
C LEU A 291 0.02 23.61 -9.24
N ILE A 292 -0.80 24.36 -8.51
CA ILE A 292 -0.35 25.50 -7.71
C ILE A 292 0.64 25.03 -6.64
N GLY A 293 0.29 23.98 -5.90
CA GLY A 293 1.17 23.41 -4.88
C GLY A 293 2.46 22.84 -5.44
N GLU A 294 2.39 22.14 -6.58
CA GLU A 294 3.59 21.65 -7.26
C GLU A 294 4.50 22.81 -7.72
N ARG A 295 3.94 23.94 -8.16
CA ARG A 295 4.73 25.13 -8.50
C ARG A 295 5.36 25.76 -7.25
N TRP A 296 4.59 25.96 -6.18
CA TRP A 296 5.09 26.52 -4.93
C TRP A 296 6.22 25.68 -4.32
N ARG A 297 6.05 24.35 -4.31
CA ARG A 297 7.08 23.41 -3.91
C ARG A 297 8.39 23.62 -4.68
N ARG A 298 8.33 23.81 -6.00
CA ARG A 298 9.53 24.06 -6.82
C ARG A 298 10.24 25.37 -6.49
N THR A 299 9.53 26.33 -5.89
CA THR A 299 10.12 27.57 -5.41
C THR A 299 10.76 27.46 -4.02
N GLY A 300 10.74 26.29 -3.39
CA GLY A 300 11.32 26.09 -2.05
C GLY A 300 10.30 26.09 -0.91
N PHE A 301 9.01 25.88 -1.22
CA PHE A 301 7.92 25.88 -0.23
C PHE A 301 7.88 27.17 0.61
N GLU A 302 7.63 27.06 1.91
CA GLU A 302 7.55 28.16 2.87
C GLU A 302 8.89 28.89 3.10
N ASP A 303 10.02 28.22 2.87
CA ASP A 303 11.37 28.82 2.90
C ASP A 303 11.70 29.53 1.56
N GLY A 304 10.84 29.37 0.56
CA GLY A 304 10.97 29.96 -0.76
C GLY A 304 10.61 31.45 -0.81
N PRO A 305 10.86 32.11 -1.95
CA PRO A 305 10.64 33.54 -2.08
C PRO A 305 9.16 33.94 -1.94
N LEU A 306 8.22 33.02 -2.16
CA LEU A 306 6.79 33.26 -1.97
C LEU A 306 6.35 33.25 -0.49
N GLY A 307 7.09 32.55 0.37
CA GLY A 307 6.72 32.36 1.78
C GLY A 307 5.52 31.43 1.99
N TRP A 308 4.87 31.57 3.15
CA TRP A 308 3.74 30.74 3.57
C TRP A 308 2.46 31.05 2.77
N PRO A 309 1.53 30.10 2.60
CA PRO A 309 0.22 30.40 2.03
C PRO A 309 -0.58 31.32 2.95
N THR A 310 -1.29 32.28 2.36
CA THR A 310 -2.15 33.27 3.05
C THR A 310 -3.61 33.19 2.63
N SER A 311 -3.93 32.29 1.69
CA SER A 311 -5.29 31.93 1.30
C SER A 311 -5.36 30.46 0.91
N ASN A 312 -6.56 29.89 0.88
CA ASN A 312 -6.82 28.71 0.05
C ASN A 312 -6.84 29.12 -1.43
N GLU A 313 -6.93 28.16 -2.33
CA GLU A 313 -7.11 28.42 -3.76
C GLU A 313 -8.43 29.17 -4.03
N ILE A 314 -8.36 30.22 -4.84
CA ILE A 314 -9.47 31.09 -5.24
C ILE A 314 -9.71 30.88 -6.73
N SER A 315 -10.90 30.36 -7.07
CA SER A 315 -11.33 30.19 -8.46
C SER A 315 -11.64 31.53 -9.12
N VAL A 316 -11.24 31.68 -10.38
CA VAL A 316 -11.52 32.83 -11.25
C VAL A 316 -11.92 32.34 -12.65
N ASP A 317 -12.53 33.19 -13.48
CA ASP A 317 -13.06 32.78 -14.79
C ASP A 317 -12.02 32.12 -15.71
N SER A 318 -10.74 32.48 -15.57
CA SER A 318 -9.63 31.98 -16.38
C SER A 318 -8.82 30.85 -15.72
N GLY A 319 -9.23 30.38 -14.54
CA GLY A 319 -8.53 29.33 -13.80
C GLY A 319 -8.63 29.51 -12.28
N ALA A 320 -7.49 29.56 -11.60
CA ALA A 320 -7.46 29.75 -10.16
C ALA A 320 -6.15 30.42 -9.72
N TYR A 321 -6.12 30.99 -8.53
CA TYR A 321 -4.88 31.46 -7.94
C TYR A 321 -4.86 31.24 -6.43
N GLN A 322 -3.67 31.22 -5.86
CA GLN A 322 -3.46 31.18 -4.42
C GLN A 322 -2.51 32.28 -4.00
N GLN A 323 -2.79 32.88 -2.84
CA GLN A 323 -1.97 33.93 -2.25
C GLN A 323 -0.96 33.32 -1.27
N PHE A 324 0.24 33.88 -1.29
CA PHE A 324 1.35 33.60 -0.40
C PHE A 324 1.82 34.93 0.22
N GLU A 325 2.66 34.88 1.25
CA GLU A 325 3.12 36.07 1.98
C GLU A 325 3.70 37.15 1.07
N ASN A 326 4.49 36.73 0.07
CA ASN A 326 5.25 37.64 -0.80
C ASN A 326 4.80 37.60 -2.27
N GLY A 327 3.63 37.01 -2.56
CA GLY A 327 3.17 36.91 -3.94
C GLY A 327 1.96 36.00 -4.15
N ARG A 328 1.76 35.59 -5.41
CA ARG A 328 0.65 34.75 -5.84
C ARG A 328 1.11 33.74 -6.87
N ILE A 329 0.45 32.59 -6.91
CA ILE A 329 0.59 31.64 -8.02
C ILE A 329 -0.75 31.55 -8.72
N TYR A 330 -0.74 31.79 -10.04
CA TYR A 330 -1.89 31.60 -10.92
C TYR A 330 -1.76 30.28 -11.66
N TRP A 331 -2.87 29.56 -11.73
CA TRP A 331 -3.07 28.43 -12.62
C TRP A 331 -4.11 28.79 -13.68
N ALA A 332 -3.79 28.48 -14.93
CA ALA A 332 -4.68 28.50 -16.08
C ALA A 332 -4.53 27.17 -16.83
N PRO A 333 -5.51 26.77 -17.68
CA PRO A 333 -5.51 25.46 -18.35
C PRO A 333 -4.23 25.09 -19.13
N GLU A 334 -3.45 26.08 -19.58
CA GLU A 334 -2.23 25.87 -20.38
C GLU A 334 -0.94 26.32 -19.67
N GLU A 335 -1.04 27.08 -18.57
CA GLU A 335 0.12 27.71 -17.92
C GLU A 335 -0.06 27.80 -16.39
N THR A 336 1.05 27.68 -15.65
CA THR A 336 1.09 27.99 -14.21
C THR A 336 2.20 29.01 -13.98
N ILE A 337 1.84 30.20 -13.51
CA ILE A 337 2.75 31.35 -13.39
C ILE A 337 2.83 31.75 -11.92
N ALA A 338 4.05 31.82 -11.39
CA ALA A 338 4.31 32.39 -10.07
C ALA A 338 4.68 33.86 -10.24
N VAL A 339 4.13 34.72 -9.39
CA VAL A 339 4.32 36.17 -9.41
C VAL A 339 4.71 36.62 -8.00
N LEU A 340 5.75 37.45 -7.88
CA LEU A 340 6.17 38.05 -6.62
C LEU A 340 5.78 39.53 -6.61
N SER A 341 5.26 40.01 -5.49
CA SER A 341 5.09 41.46 -5.27
C SER A 341 6.31 41.99 -4.53
N VAL A 342 7.23 42.62 -5.25
CA VAL A 342 8.34 43.37 -4.65
C VAL A 342 8.02 44.86 -4.81
N ASP A 343 7.33 45.46 -3.84
CA ASP A 343 6.94 46.88 -3.79
C ASP A 343 6.74 47.54 -5.18
N GLY A 344 5.75 47.07 -5.95
CA GLY A 344 5.53 47.45 -7.34
C GLY A 344 4.76 46.39 -8.15
N ASP A 345 4.60 46.64 -9.46
CA ASP A 345 3.86 45.80 -10.42
C ASP A 345 4.22 44.30 -10.34
N ASP A 346 3.24 43.44 -10.61
CA ASP A 346 3.38 41.99 -10.69
C ASP A 346 4.54 41.57 -11.64
N VAL A 347 5.64 41.04 -11.09
CA VAL A 347 6.75 40.49 -11.88
C VAL A 347 6.61 38.97 -11.94
N PRO A 348 6.44 38.37 -13.13
CA PRO A 348 6.55 36.92 -13.29
C PRO A 348 7.89 36.45 -12.74
N SER A 349 7.89 35.46 -11.84
CA SER A 349 9.15 34.88 -11.37
C SER A 349 9.89 34.35 -12.61
N SER A 350 11.08 34.89 -12.86
CA SER A 350 11.80 34.73 -14.14
C SER A 350 12.27 33.29 -14.43
N GLU A 351 11.91 32.34 -13.59
CA GLU A 351 12.02 30.91 -13.90
C GLU A 351 10.79 30.47 -14.69
N ARG A 352 10.74 30.90 -15.97
CA ARG A 352 10.31 29.94 -17.00
C ARG A 352 11.15 28.69 -16.77
N VAL A 353 10.55 27.50 -16.73
CA VAL A 353 11.33 26.26 -16.90
C VAL A 353 12.13 26.50 -18.17
N GLN A 354 13.43 26.74 -18.02
CA GLN A 354 14.27 27.03 -19.16
C GLN A 354 14.30 25.70 -19.91
N LYS A 355 13.52 25.62 -20.99
CA LYS A 355 13.54 24.46 -21.87
C LYS A 355 14.99 24.27 -22.27
N TYR A 356 15.61 23.20 -21.77
CA TYR A 356 17.01 22.94 -22.06
C TYR A 356 17.11 22.60 -23.54
N ILE A 357 17.77 23.45 -24.33
CA ILE A 357 17.98 23.18 -25.75
C ILE A 357 19.29 22.40 -25.89
N PRO A 358 19.27 21.09 -26.20
CA PRO A 358 20.49 20.31 -26.26
C PRO A 358 21.34 20.75 -27.46
N SER A 359 22.67 20.71 -27.31
CA SER A 359 23.59 21.01 -28.42
C SER A 359 23.40 20.04 -29.59
N ALA A 360 23.92 20.38 -30.78
CA ALA A 360 23.84 19.51 -31.95
C ALA A 360 24.56 18.15 -31.76
N ARG A 361 25.47 18.04 -30.79
CA ARG A 361 26.11 16.78 -30.39
C ARG A 361 25.21 15.99 -29.45
N GLU A 362 24.51 16.66 -28.54
CA GLU A 362 23.61 16.03 -27.56
C GLU A 362 22.32 15.53 -28.22
N ARG A 363 21.75 16.27 -29.17
CA ARG A 363 20.61 15.81 -30.01
C ARG A 363 20.90 14.54 -30.81
N ARG A 364 22.17 14.17 -31.01
CA ARG A 364 22.58 12.94 -31.70
C ARG A 364 22.70 11.74 -30.75
N LEU A 365 22.58 11.96 -29.44
CA LEU A 365 22.93 10.99 -28.40
C LEU A 365 21.74 10.53 -27.54
N THR A 366 20.57 11.16 -27.64
CA THR A 366 19.48 11.09 -26.65
C THR A 366 18.06 11.15 -27.22
N PRO A 367 16.99 10.89 -26.41
CA PRO A 367 15.61 11.19 -26.79
C PRO A 367 15.44 12.66 -27.23
N VAL A 368 14.60 12.89 -28.23
CA VAL A 368 14.24 14.23 -28.73
C VAL A 368 13.03 14.74 -27.93
N ASP A 369 12.97 16.04 -27.65
CA ASP A 369 11.81 16.65 -26.99
C ASP A 369 10.49 16.27 -27.69
N GLY A 370 9.49 15.86 -26.91
CA GLY A 370 8.21 15.39 -27.42
C GLY A 370 8.22 13.95 -27.92
N MET A 371 9.27 13.17 -27.63
CA MET A 371 9.29 11.74 -27.91
C MET A 371 8.26 10.99 -27.06
N ARG A 372 7.52 10.11 -27.73
CA ARG A 372 6.59 9.17 -27.09
C ARG A 372 7.25 7.82 -26.88
N GLY A 373 7.14 7.29 -25.67
CA GLY A 373 7.63 5.97 -25.27
C GLY A 373 6.57 5.19 -24.50
N GLY A 374 6.72 3.86 -24.46
CA GLY A 374 5.91 2.97 -23.63
C GLY A 374 6.69 2.55 -22.38
N ILE A 375 6.02 2.45 -21.24
CA ILE A 375 6.62 1.99 -19.99
C ILE A 375 6.34 0.50 -19.75
N SER A 376 7.33 -0.27 -19.29
CA SER A 376 7.16 -1.67 -18.92
C SER A 376 7.97 -2.05 -17.67
N TYR A 377 7.52 -3.07 -16.96
CA TYR A 377 8.36 -3.81 -16.02
C TYR A 377 9.32 -4.72 -16.80
N PHE A 378 10.57 -4.83 -16.35
CA PHE A 378 11.56 -5.70 -16.96
C PHE A 378 11.68 -7.01 -16.16
N GLY A 379 11.45 -8.17 -16.80
CA GLY A 379 11.68 -9.49 -16.18
C GLY A 379 10.59 -10.00 -15.21
N GLY A 380 9.47 -9.30 -15.04
CA GLY A 380 8.34 -9.71 -14.20
C GLY A 380 7.23 -10.48 -14.95
N PRO A 381 6.23 -11.04 -14.24
CA PRO A 381 5.10 -11.77 -14.84
C PRO A 381 4.23 -10.91 -15.79
N ASP A 382 4.31 -9.58 -15.66
CA ASP A 382 3.63 -8.60 -16.53
C ASP A 382 4.51 -8.09 -17.69
N ASP A 383 5.72 -8.64 -17.88
CA ASP A 383 6.58 -8.32 -19.03
C ASP A 383 6.01 -8.95 -20.32
N ARG A 384 5.22 -8.17 -21.08
CA ARG A 384 4.69 -8.59 -22.38
C ARG A 384 5.72 -8.57 -23.51
N SER A 385 6.99 -8.25 -23.24
CA SER A 385 7.99 -8.03 -24.29
C SER A 385 8.67 -9.28 -24.84
N THR A 386 8.34 -10.47 -24.34
CA THR A 386 8.90 -11.74 -24.82
C THR A 386 7.87 -12.67 -25.45
N ARG A 387 7.16 -12.19 -26.49
CA ARG A 387 6.71 -13.14 -27.53
C ARG A 387 7.92 -13.59 -28.37
N GLY A 388 8.77 -14.44 -27.80
CA GLY A 388 9.85 -15.12 -28.53
C GLY A 388 11.10 -15.49 -27.73
N ARG A 389 11.06 -16.66 -27.08
CA ARG A 389 12.18 -17.57 -26.73
C ARG A 389 13.38 -17.03 -25.90
N LYS A 390 13.33 -17.35 -24.60
CA LYS A 390 14.39 -17.80 -23.66
C LYS A 390 15.66 -16.93 -23.44
N MET A 391 15.81 -16.59 -22.15
CA MET A 391 17.03 -16.51 -21.29
C MET A 391 17.59 -15.09 -20.98
N GLY A 392 18.08 -14.82 -19.76
CA GLY A 392 18.57 -15.78 -18.75
C GLY A 392 18.61 -15.33 -17.28
N ILE A 393 18.29 -16.30 -16.43
CA ILE A 393 18.98 -16.77 -15.23
C ILE A 393 20.17 -15.90 -14.74
N SER A 394 19.92 -15.06 -13.75
CA SER A 394 20.78 -14.94 -12.57
C SER A 394 20.07 -15.65 -11.42
N GLY A 395 20.76 -16.52 -10.71
CA GLY A 395 20.18 -17.44 -9.72
C GLY A 395 19.81 -16.79 -8.39
N GLU A 396 18.91 -15.80 -8.39
CA GLU A 396 18.21 -15.37 -7.17
C GLU A 396 16.70 -15.67 -7.32
N PRO A 397 16.08 -16.41 -6.39
CA PRO A 397 14.65 -16.68 -6.41
C PRO A 397 13.88 -15.39 -6.13
N ALA A 398 12.96 -15.07 -7.03
CA ALA A 398 11.94 -14.05 -6.88
C ALA A 398 10.91 -14.44 -5.81
N ASP A 399 11.23 -14.30 -4.52
CA ASP A 399 10.31 -14.62 -3.42
C ASP A 399 10.16 -13.49 -2.36
N ASP A 400 10.66 -12.27 -2.62
CA ASP A 400 10.47 -11.10 -1.74
C ASP A 400 9.79 -9.91 -2.46
N PRO A 401 8.57 -9.48 -2.05
CA PRO A 401 7.91 -8.30 -2.60
C PRO A 401 8.54 -6.95 -2.16
N THR A 402 9.59 -6.98 -1.33
CA THR A 402 10.36 -5.80 -0.89
C THR A 402 11.64 -5.56 -1.68
N ASP A 403 12.00 -6.43 -2.63
CA ASP A 403 13.16 -6.25 -3.51
C ASP A 403 12.79 -5.41 -4.77
N PRO A 404 13.63 -4.46 -5.22
CA PRO A 404 13.23 -3.42 -6.17
C PRO A 404 13.24 -3.95 -7.61
N TRP A 405 12.05 -4.22 -8.15
CA TRP A 405 11.85 -4.59 -9.55
C TRP A 405 12.23 -3.41 -10.49
N TYR A 406 13.05 -3.63 -11.51
CA TYR A 406 13.47 -2.54 -12.40
C TYR A 406 12.32 -2.13 -13.34
N CYS A 407 11.87 -0.87 -13.23
CA CYS A 407 10.91 -0.27 -14.18
C CYS A 407 11.68 0.46 -15.28
N ALA A 408 11.23 0.32 -16.53
CA ALA A 408 12.01 0.82 -17.66
C ALA A 408 11.13 1.43 -18.75
N MET A 409 11.53 2.60 -19.25
CA MET A 409 10.96 3.28 -20.41
C MET A 409 11.68 2.85 -21.68
N ARG A 410 10.92 2.64 -22.77
CA ARG A 410 11.49 2.36 -24.08
C ARG A 410 11.31 3.54 -25.02
N PHE A 411 12.41 3.98 -25.63
CA PHE A 411 12.40 4.99 -26.70
C PHE A 411 12.98 4.40 -27.98
N ASN A 412 12.42 4.83 -29.12
CA ASN A 412 13.07 4.64 -30.41
C ASN A 412 14.21 5.66 -30.53
N TYR A 413 15.43 5.23 -30.86
CA TYR A 413 16.51 6.17 -31.17
C TYR A 413 16.19 6.95 -32.46
N CYS A 414 16.75 8.15 -32.66
CA CYS A 414 16.52 9.02 -33.83
C CYS A 414 17.77 9.18 -34.73
N GLN A 415 17.63 8.85 -36.02
CA GLN A 415 18.20 9.54 -37.17
C GLN A 415 17.12 9.42 -38.27
N VAL A 416 16.51 10.54 -38.63
CA VAL A 416 15.35 10.59 -39.52
C VAL A 416 15.85 10.63 -40.96
N GLU A 417 15.63 9.57 -41.72
CA GLU A 417 15.47 9.65 -43.17
C GLU A 417 14.13 9.02 -43.57
N PRO A 418 13.43 9.54 -44.60
CA PRO A 418 12.07 9.11 -44.91
C PRO A 418 12.08 7.77 -45.64
N HIS A 419 11.36 6.78 -45.11
CA HIS A 419 11.00 5.56 -45.85
C HIS A 419 9.48 5.55 -46.12
N PRO A 420 9.02 5.21 -47.34
CA PRO A 420 7.63 5.37 -47.82
C PRO A 420 6.55 4.46 -47.17
N ALA A 421 6.74 3.99 -45.93
CA ALA A 421 5.82 3.07 -45.25
C ALA A 421 5.52 3.43 -43.77
N ASN A 422 5.66 4.70 -43.37
CA ASN A 422 5.36 5.18 -42.01
C ASN A 422 6.04 4.41 -40.86
N LYS A 423 7.26 3.90 -41.07
CA LYS A 423 8.12 3.38 -40.00
C LYS A 423 9.55 3.94 -40.15
N LEU A 424 9.98 4.71 -39.15
CA LEU A 424 11.33 5.28 -39.05
C LEU A 424 12.25 4.32 -38.30
N TRP A 425 13.43 4.03 -38.85
CA TRP A 425 14.42 3.08 -38.32
C TRP A 425 15.78 3.76 -38.18
N VAL A 426 16.54 3.43 -37.13
CA VAL A 426 17.77 4.16 -36.79
C VAL A 426 18.96 3.22 -36.59
N LYS A 427 20.07 3.54 -37.26
CA LYS A 427 21.41 2.93 -37.08
C LYS A 427 22.21 3.69 -36.02
N PRO A 428 23.15 3.04 -35.30
CA PRO A 428 24.08 3.73 -34.42
C PRO A 428 24.93 4.73 -35.21
N VAL A 429 25.11 5.94 -34.69
CA VAL A 429 26.09 6.90 -35.21
C VAL A 429 27.48 6.29 -35.07
N ALA A 430 28.19 6.13 -36.19
CA ALA A 430 29.56 5.63 -36.19
C ALA A 430 30.45 6.49 -35.26
N GLY A 431 31.10 5.85 -34.28
CA GLY A 431 32.15 6.46 -33.46
C GLY A 431 31.78 6.90 -32.04
N THR A 432 30.56 6.66 -31.55
CA THR A 432 30.24 6.89 -30.13
C THR A 432 30.40 5.60 -29.32
N SER A 433 31.31 5.56 -28.34
CA SER A 433 31.44 4.41 -27.44
C SER A 433 30.34 4.40 -26.38
N ASP A 434 29.82 3.23 -26.01
CA ASP A 434 28.83 3.08 -24.92
C ASP A 434 29.33 3.69 -23.60
N LEU A 435 30.64 3.71 -23.39
CA LEU A 435 31.29 4.34 -22.24
C LEU A 435 31.12 5.87 -22.21
N ALA A 436 31.17 6.54 -23.37
CA ALA A 436 30.98 7.98 -23.44
C ALA A 436 29.53 8.40 -23.13
N LEU A 437 28.56 7.55 -23.46
CA LEU A 437 27.14 7.78 -23.17
C LEU A 437 26.81 7.52 -21.70
N LYS A 438 27.34 6.42 -21.14
CA LYS A 438 27.21 6.10 -19.71
C LYS A 438 27.83 7.17 -18.80
N ALA A 439 28.89 7.82 -19.24
CA ALA A 439 29.50 8.95 -18.53
C ALA A 439 28.69 10.26 -18.66
N TYR A 440 27.81 10.38 -19.65
CA TYR A 440 27.12 11.63 -19.98
C TYR A 440 25.73 11.75 -19.31
N LEU A 441 24.98 10.66 -19.19
CA LEU A 441 23.59 10.66 -18.71
C LEU A 441 23.37 10.92 -17.21
N PRO A 442 24.27 10.52 -16.27
CA PRO A 442 24.04 10.71 -14.83
C PRO A 442 23.83 12.18 -14.41
N ASP A 443 24.45 13.12 -15.14
CA ASP A 443 24.40 14.56 -14.89
C ASP A 443 23.28 15.26 -15.68
N ARG A 444 22.25 14.53 -16.09
CA ARG A 444 21.13 15.07 -16.87
C ARG A 444 19.78 14.75 -16.22
N ARG A 445 18.72 15.41 -16.69
CA ARG A 445 17.36 15.29 -16.16
C ARG A 445 16.34 15.23 -17.30
N LEU A 446 15.38 14.33 -17.16
CA LEU A 446 14.24 14.19 -18.08
C LEU A 446 12.96 14.49 -17.32
N LEU A 447 12.11 15.36 -17.88
CA LEU A 447 10.71 15.41 -17.49
C LEU A 447 9.98 14.30 -18.25
N VAL A 448 9.33 13.41 -17.52
CA VAL A 448 8.45 12.38 -18.07
C VAL A 448 7.03 12.80 -17.75
N ALA A 449 6.15 12.84 -18.75
CA ALA A 449 4.76 13.23 -18.60
C ALA A 449 3.83 12.10 -19.08
N ASN A 450 2.79 11.83 -18.32
CA ASN A 450 1.70 10.94 -18.73
C ASN A 450 0.56 11.81 -19.28
N PRO A 451 0.40 11.90 -20.61
CA PRO A 451 -0.62 12.76 -21.22
C PRO A 451 -2.05 12.31 -20.91
N ALA A 452 -2.26 11.06 -20.47
CA ALA A 452 -3.60 10.55 -20.16
C ALA A 452 -4.17 11.09 -18.84
N ASN A 453 -3.31 11.53 -17.91
CA ASN A 453 -3.72 12.04 -16.61
C ASN A 453 -3.04 13.36 -16.22
N GLY A 454 -2.22 13.94 -17.10
CA GLY A 454 -1.53 15.21 -16.89
C GLY A 454 -0.41 15.18 -15.85
N ARG A 455 -0.07 14.01 -15.27
CA ARG A 455 0.98 13.89 -14.26
C ARG A 455 2.35 13.88 -14.90
N ALA A 456 3.34 14.49 -14.25
CA ALA A 456 4.71 14.50 -14.72
C ALA A 456 5.72 14.37 -13.58
N VAL A 457 6.88 13.77 -13.86
CA VAL A 457 7.95 13.53 -12.90
C VAL A 457 9.31 13.74 -13.55
N VAL A 458 10.24 14.34 -12.81
CA VAL A 458 11.62 14.53 -13.29
C VAL A 458 12.47 13.36 -12.83
N VAL A 459 13.12 12.68 -13.77
CA VAL A 459 13.96 11.51 -13.52
C VAL A 459 15.40 11.73 -13.98
N ARG A 460 16.32 10.97 -13.39
CA ARG A 460 17.68 10.84 -13.89
C ARG A 460 17.72 9.68 -14.88
N PRO A 461 18.11 9.91 -16.15
CA PRO A 461 18.24 8.82 -17.08
C PRO A 461 19.46 7.95 -16.73
N ALA A 462 19.27 6.63 -16.71
CA ALA A 462 20.35 5.65 -16.69
C ALA A 462 20.24 4.76 -17.93
N ASP A 463 21.33 4.63 -18.68
CA ASP A 463 21.41 3.76 -19.88
C ASP A 463 22.07 2.42 -19.53
N TRP A 464 21.30 1.35 -19.68
CA TRP A 464 21.79 -0.03 -19.52
C TRP A 464 22.43 -0.61 -20.79
N GLY A 465 22.56 0.17 -21.85
CA GLY A 465 23.17 -0.25 -23.11
C GLY A 465 22.15 -0.82 -24.10
N PRO A 466 22.54 -1.10 -25.36
CA PRO A 466 21.79 -2.04 -26.16
C PRO A 466 22.21 -3.44 -25.69
N GLY A 467 21.31 -4.19 -25.07
CA GLY A 467 21.62 -5.57 -24.73
C GLY A 467 22.14 -6.33 -25.96
N ALA A 468 23.35 -6.89 -25.90
CA ALA A 468 23.89 -7.75 -26.96
C ALA A 468 23.01 -9.00 -27.24
N TRP A 469 22.03 -9.23 -26.36
CA TRP A 469 21.00 -10.26 -26.38
C TRP A 469 19.71 -9.84 -27.11
N ALA A 470 19.53 -8.56 -27.44
CA ALA A 470 18.33 -8.06 -28.10
C ALA A 470 18.36 -8.36 -29.61
N VAL A 471 17.96 -9.58 -29.95
CA VAL A 471 17.48 -10.07 -31.27
C VAL A 471 18.42 -9.73 -32.46
N PRO A 472 19.15 -10.70 -33.04
CA PRO A 472 20.10 -10.46 -34.15
C PRO A 472 19.51 -9.76 -35.38
N THR A 473 18.19 -9.81 -35.55
CA THR A 473 17.44 -9.27 -36.69
C THR A 473 16.27 -8.36 -36.29
N GLY A 474 16.23 -7.88 -35.04
CA GLY A 474 15.14 -7.06 -34.51
C GLY A 474 15.47 -5.58 -34.36
N PRO A 475 14.47 -4.71 -34.18
CA PRO A 475 14.67 -3.30 -33.85
C PRO A 475 15.52 -3.15 -32.57
N LYS A 476 16.54 -2.29 -32.64
CA LYS A 476 17.36 -1.94 -31.49
C LYS A 476 16.68 -0.81 -30.71
N TYR A 477 16.22 -1.12 -29.50
CA TYR A 477 15.68 -0.14 -28.55
C TYR A 477 16.73 0.17 -27.49
N ARG A 478 16.71 1.40 -26.96
CA ARG A 478 17.42 1.73 -25.71
C ARG A 478 16.40 1.85 -24.59
N VAL A 479 16.82 1.41 -23.41
CA VAL A 479 15.99 1.34 -22.20
C VAL A 479 16.51 2.40 -21.24
N VAL A 480 15.61 3.27 -20.78
CA VAL A 480 15.90 4.25 -19.74
C VAL A 480 15.17 3.81 -18.48
N ASP A 481 15.89 3.58 -17.40
CA ASP A 481 15.25 3.21 -16.14
C ASP A 481 14.44 4.37 -15.56
N VAL A 482 13.29 4.02 -15.00
CA VAL A 482 12.49 4.87 -14.13
C VAL A 482 12.34 4.19 -12.79
N SER A 483 12.36 4.95 -11.70
CA SER A 483 12.10 4.36 -10.39
C SER A 483 10.62 3.96 -10.27
N HIS A 484 10.32 2.99 -9.40
CA HIS A 484 8.94 2.70 -9.00
C HIS A 484 8.20 3.93 -8.48
N GLN A 485 8.90 4.83 -7.79
CA GLN A 485 8.34 6.08 -7.29
C GLN A 485 7.95 7.01 -8.44
N ALA A 486 8.76 7.07 -9.50
CA ALA A 486 8.42 7.80 -10.71
C ALA A 486 7.17 7.19 -11.38
N MET A 487 7.03 5.86 -11.41
CA MET A 487 5.82 5.18 -11.90
C MET A 487 4.56 5.56 -11.12
N ARG A 488 4.64 5.51 -9.78
CA ARG A 488 3.55 5.91 -8.88
C ARG A 488 3.18 7.37 -9.07
N SER A 489 4.19 8.25 -9.13
CA SER A 489 4.02 9.68 -9.36
C SER A 489 3.37 9.99 -10.71
N LEU A 490 3.68 9.22 -11.75
CA LEU A 490 3.06 9.32 -13.07
C LEU A 490 1.65 8.71 -13.13
N GLY A 491 1.22 7.95 -12.12
CA GLY A 491 0.04 7.10 -12.23
C GLY A 491 0.13 6.16 -13.44
N ALA A 492 1.34 5.69 -13.77
CA ALA A 492 1.61 4.87 -14.92
C ALA A 492 1.55 3.38 -14.57
N VAL A 493 1.00 2.59 -15.48
CA VAL A 493 1.04 1.12 -15.49
C VAL A 493 1.80 0.62 -16.71
N THR A 494 1.99 -0.69 -16.83
CA THR A 494 2.55 -1.30 -18.05
C THR A 494 1.81 -0.84 -19.30
N ASP A 495 2.56 -0.57 -20.37
CA ASP A 495 2.10 -0.02 -21.65
C ASP A 495 1.55 1.42 -21.59
N THR A 496 1.68 2.10 -20.45
CA THR A 496 1.35 3.53 -20.37
C THR A 496 2.25 4.33 -21.30
N TYR A 497 1.61 5.13 -22.16
CA TYR A 497 2.30 6.06 -23.03
C TYR A 497 2.75 7.28 -22.23
N VAL A 498 4.02 7.65 -22.41
CA VAL A 498 4.59 8.85 -21.81
C VAL A 498 5.32 9.69 -22.84
N GLU A 499 5.33 10.99 -22.60
CA GLU A 499 6.10 11.98 -23.33
C GLU A 499 7.33 12.37 -22.51
N VAL A 500 8.46 12.59 -23.17
CA VAL A 500 9.69 13.02 -22.50
C VAL A 500 10.27 14.30 -23.10
N GLU A 501 10.79 15.13 -22.21
CA GLU A 501 11.48 16.36 -22.54
C GLU A 501 12.74 16.52 -21.71
N TRP A 502 13.79 17.11 -22.31
CA TRP A 502 14.96 17.49 -21.54
C TRP A 502 14.66 18.72 -20.68
N VAL A 503 15.07 18.65 -19.42
CA VAL A 503 15.01 19.78 -18.50
C VAL A 503 16.41 20.10 -18.00
N ASP A 504 16.55 21.28 -17.42
CA ASP A 504 17.82 21.73 -16.84
C ASP A 504 18.39 20.64 -15.91
N PRO A 505 19.68 20.26 -16.01
CA PRO A 505 20.34 19.34 -15.08
C PRO A 505 20.16 19.68 -13.60
N ALA A 506 19.99 20.96 -13.27
CA ALA A 506 19.71 21.46 -11.93
C ALA A 506 18.25 21.25 -11.49
N THR A 507 17.34 20.85 -12.41
CA THR A 507 15.94 20.59 -12.09
C THR A 507 15.86 19.48 -11.03
N PRO A 508 15.16 19.72 -9.89
CA PRO A 508 15.01 18.72 -8.85
C PRO A 508 14.39 17.43 -9.37
N LEU A 509 14.85 16.30 -8.87
CA LEU A 509 14.22 15.01 -9.16
C LEU A 509 12.83 14.94 -8.51
N GLY A 510 11.97 14.09 -9.06
CA GLY A 510 10.70 13.73 -8.47
C GLY A 510 10.85 13.16 -7.04
N PRO A 511 9.74 13.05 -6.30
CA PRO A 511 9.75 12.62 -4.91
C PRO A 511 10.48 11.28 -4.74
N ARG A 512 11.34 11.21 -3.72
CA ARG A 512 12.05 10.00 -3.27
C ARG A 512 11.45 9.53 -1.96
N GLU A 513 11.01 8.28 -1.88
CA GLU A 513 10.72 7.61 -0.60
C GLU A 513 12.00 6.87 -0.16
N GLY A 514 12.57 7.25 0.99
CA GLY A 514 13.66 6.50 1.65
C GLY A 514 15.03 6.57 0.95
N ASN A 515 16.08 6.55 1.78
CA ASN A 515 17.45 6.25 1.36
C ASN A 515 17.70 4.74 1.49
#